data_AF-A0ABC9VR60-F1
#
_entry.id   AF-A0ABC9VR60-F1
#
_cell.length_a   1.000
_cell.length_b   1.000
_cell.length_c   1.000
_cell.angle_alpha   90.00
_cell.angle_beta   90.00
_cell.angle_gamma   90.00
#
_symmetry.space_group_name_H-M   'P 1'
#
loop_
_entity.id
_entity.type
_entity.pdbx_description
1 polymer ?
#
loop_
_entity_poly.entity_id
_entity_poly.type
_entity_poly.pdbx_seq_one_letter_code
_entity_poly.pdbx_strand_id
1 'polypeptide(L)'
;MDLNRYQSGKYIKGDTINRRGSSQGRAVETDMIRSMLRNQGKIQNHLIDYYYKLKKPPFNKHDKVALIACANHLNRTIINLVHAHQLYNYSKAIN
;
A
#
# COMPACT_ATOMS: atom_id res chain seq x y z
N MET A 1 -8.04 -0.65 15.51
CA MET A 1 -7.58 -0.37 14.14
C MET A 1 -8.83 -0.08 13.32
N ASP A 2 -9.27 1.17 13.28
CA ASP A 2 -10.47 1.57 12.55
C ASP A 2 -10.07 2.16 11.21
N LEU A 3 -10.15 1.33 10.17
CA LEU A 3 -10.25 1.81 8.82
C LEU A 3 -11.67 2.37 8.67
N ASN A 4 -11.80 3.66 8.36
CA ASN A 4 -13.08 4.16 7.88
C ASN A 4 -13.47 3.29 6.67
N ARG A 5 -14.53 2.51 6.85
CA ARG A 5 -15.06 1.60 5.85
C ARG A 5 -15.55 2.47 4.70
N TYR A 6 -14.80 2.50 3.59
CA TYR A 6 -15.24 3.15 2.36
C TYR A 6 -16.41 2.33 1.79
N GLN A 7 -17.63 2.64 2.24
CA GLN A 7 -18.86 2.05 1.70
C GLN A 7 -19.44 2.97 0.63
N SER A 8 -19.55 2.43 -0.58
CA SER A 8 -20.51 2.81 -1.62
C SER A 8 -20.47 4.25 -2.16
N GLY A 9 -19.81 4.40 -3.32
CA GLY A 9 -20.37 5.00 -4.54
C GLY A 9 -20.80 6.49 -4.63
N LYS A 10 -21.05 7.21 -3.53
CA LYS A 10 -21.60 8.59 -3.59
C LYS A 10 -20.86 9.63 -2.76
N TYR A 11 -19.78 9.26 -2.07
CA TYR A 11 -19.05 10.18 -1.19
C TYR A 11 -17.75 10.65 -1.84
N ILE A 12 -17.76 11.86 -2.41
CA ILE A 12 -16.56 12.55 -2.93
C ILE A 12 -16.03 13.47 -1.82
N LYS A 13 -15.46 12.88 -0.76
CA LYS A 13 -14.59 13.63 0.14
C LYS A 13 -13.16 13.45 -0.33
N GLY A 14 -12.34 14.50 -0.25
CA GLY A 14 -10.91 14.37 -0.47
C GLY A 14 -10.34 13.32 0.49
N ASP A 15 -10.14 12.10 -0.01
CA ASP A 15 -9.69 10.98 0.82
C ASP A 15 -8.40 11.39 1.55
N THR A 16 -8.41 11.29 2.86
CA THR A 16 -7.26 11.65 3.69
C THR A 16 -6.60 10.35 4.12
N ILE A 17 -5.29 10.19 3.87
CA ILE A 17 -4.53 9.08 4.46
C ILE A 17 -4.72 9.17 5.98
N ASN A 18 -4.96 8.03 6.64
CA ASN A 18 -5.22 7.98 8.09
C ASN A 18 -4.23 8.89 8.85
N ARG A 19 -4.74 9.82 9.67
CA ARG A 19 -3.97 10.87 10.37
C ARG A 19 -2.98 10.36 11.44
N ARG A 20 -2.68 9.07 11.49
CA ARG A 20 -1.77 8.46 12.47
C ARG A 20 -0.32 8.57 11.95
N GLY A 21 0.65 8.85 12.82
CA GLY A 21 2.06 9.11 12.45
C GLY A 21 2.38 10.59 12.14
N SER A 22 3.64 10.90 11.83
CA SER A 22 4.08 12.26 11.46
C SER A 22 3.61 12.63 10.04
N SER A 23 3.30 13.92 9.81
CA SER A 23 2.89 14.40 8.48
C SER A 23 4.03 14.29 7.46
N GLN A 24 5.26 14.54 7.89
CA GLN A 24 6.46 14.41 7.09
C GLN A 24 6.69 12.95 6.67
N GLY A 25 6.54 12.00 7.62
CA GLY A 25 6.69 10.57 7.32
C GLY A 25 5.68 10.08 6.28
N ARG A 26 4.42 10.52 6.41
CA ARG A 26 3.37 10.19 5.41
C ARG A 26 3.68 10.76 4.02
N ALA A 27 4.24 11.96 3.93
CA ALA A 27 4.61 12.55 2.64
C ALA A 27 5.70 11.69 1.95
N VAL A 28 6.75 11.35 2.69
CA VAL A 28 7.84 10.51 2.18
C VAL A 28 7.34 9.12 1.78
N GLU A 29 6.53 8.47 2.61
CA GLU A 29 5.95 7.15 2.30
C GLU A 29 5.07 7.21 1.04
N THR A 30 4.23 8.24 0.93
CA THR A 30 3.35 8.45 -0.23
C THR A 30 4.16 8.60 -1.52
N ASP A 31 5.22 9.41 -1.49
CA ASP A 31 6.05 9.66 -2.67
C ASP A 31 6.88 8.43 -3.05
N MET A 32 7.39 7.70 -2.06
CA MET A 32 8.07 6.43 -2.26
C MET A 32 7.16 5.42 -2.97
N ILE A 33 5.97 5.17 -2.45
CA ILE A 33 5.02 4.19 -3.01
C ILE A 33 4.53 4.63 -4.39
N ARG A 34 4.28 5.94 -4.58
CA ARG A 34 3.88 6.46 -5.89
C ARG A 34 5.00 6.27 -6.93
N SER A 35 6.26 6.46 -6.55
CA SER A 35 7.40 6.19 -7.42
C SER A 35 7.48 4.69 -7.78
N MET A 36 7.24 3.80 -6.82
CA MET A 36 7.21 2.36 -7.06
C MET A 36 6.07 1.95 -8.01
N LEU A 37 4.85 2.48 -7.81
CA LEU A 37 3.70 2.23 -8.68
C LEU A 37 3.95 2.68 -10.13
N ARG A 38 4.55 3.87 -10.31
CA ARG A 38 4.91 4.39 -11.64
C ARG A 38 5.96 3.53 -12.36
N ASN A 39 6.85 2.89 -11.60
CA ASN A 39 7.94 2.09 -12.13
C ASN A 39 7.67 0.58 -12.10
N GLN A 40 6.45 0.13 -11.80
CA GLN A 40 6.11 -1.28 -11.63
C GLN A 40 6.65 -2.19 -12.75
N GLY A 41 6.56 -1.77 -14.02
CA GLY A 41 7.05 -2.57 -15.16
C GLY A 41 8.56 -2.52 -15.40
N LYS A 42 9.30 -1.74 -14.59
CA LYS A 42 10.73 -1.48 -14.74
C LYS A 42 11.57 -1.97 -13.57
N ILE A 43 10.97 -2.18 -12.40
CA ILE A 43 11.66 -2.61 -11.18
C ILE A 43 11.00 -3.86 -10.61
N GLN A 44 11.81 -4.76 -10.04
CA GLN A 44 11.30 -5.86 -9.24
C GLN A 44 10.83 -5.31 -7.88
N ASN A 45 9.53 -5.38 -7.61
CA ASN A 45 8.96 -4.78 -6.40
C ASN A 45 7.82 -5.61 -5.82
N HIS A 46 8.17 -6.45 -4.84
CA HIS A 46 7.23 -7.39 -4.21
C HIS A 46 6.04 -6.70 -3.52
N LEU A 47 6.22 -5.47 -3.03
CA LEU A 47 5.14 -4.71 -2.41
C LEU A 47 4.05 -4.38 -3.43
N ILE A 48 4.47 -3.90 -4.61
CA ILE A 48 3.54 -3.56 -5.68
C ILE A 48 3.00 -4.83 -6.34
N ASP A 49 3.85 -5.82 -6.57
CA ASP A 49 3.47 -7.10 -7.17
C ASP A 49 2.37 -7.80 -6.36
N TYR A 50 2.46 -7.76 -5.02
CA TYR A 50 1.41 -8.26 -4.14
C TYR A 50 0.04 -7.60 -4.40
N TYR A 51 0.01 -6.28 -4.54
CA TYR A 51 -1.23 -5.55 -4.83
C TYR A 51 -1.85 -5.99 -6.16
N TYR A 52 -1.04 -6.16 -7.20
CA TYR A 52 -1.52 -6.58 -8.52
C TYR A 52 -1.86 -8.08 -8.60
N LYS A 53 -1.18 -8.96 -7.85
CA LYS A 53 -1.51 -10.41 -7.73
C LYS A 53 -2.92 -10.63 -7.18
N LEU A 54 -3.38 -9.78 -6.26
CA LEU A 54 -4.68 -9.90 -5.61
C LEU A 54 -5.87 -9.36 -6.42
N LYS A 55 -5.64 -8.65 -7.52
CA LYS A 55 -6.69 -7.94 -8.29
C LYS A 55 -6.95 -8.67 -9.62
N LYS A 56 -8.18 -9.20 -9.81
CA LYS A 56 -8.69 -9.80 -11.09
C LYS A 56 -9.43 -8.81 -12.02
N PRO A 57 -9.07 -8.65 -13.32
CA PRO A 57 -9.67 -7.67 -14.24
C PRO A 57 -11.22 -7.74 -14.31
N PRO A 58 -11.93 -6.67 -14.74
CA PRO A 58 -11.46 -5.44 -15.40
C PRO A 58 -11.34 -4.26 -14.43
N PHE A 59 -10.28 -3.43 -14.51
CA PHE A 59 -10.08 -2.39 -13.49
C PHE A 59 -9.85 -0.99 -14.02
N ASN A 60 -10.81 -0.11 -13.69
CA ASN A 60 -10.55 1.30 -13.42
C ASN A 60 -9.73 1.39 -12.12
N LYS A 61 -8.40 1.33 -12.26
CA LYS A 61 -7.45 1.41 -11.15
C LYS A 61 -7.28 2.87 -10.74
N HIS A 62 -8.00 3.31 -9.71
CA HIS A 62 -7.74 4.63 -9.14
C HIS A 62 -6.37 4.62 -8.43
N ASP A 63 -5.45 5.51 -8.86
CA ASP A 63 -4.08 5.67 -8.32
C ASP A 63 -4.05 5.67 -6.79
N LYS A 64 -5.00 6.39 -6.18
CA LYS A 64 -5.13 6.52 -4.74
C LYS A 64 -5.45 5.20 -4.02
N VAL A 65 -6.27 4.34 -4.63
CA VAL A 65 -6.61 3.02 -4.07
C VAL A 65 -5.38 2.13 -4.04
N ALA A 66 -4.60 2.13 -5.12
CA ALA A 66 -3.34 1.38 -5.18
C ALA A 66 -2.34 1.90 -4.13
N LEU A 67 -2.20 3.22 -4.01
CA LEU A 67 -1.32 3.85 -3.03
C LEU A 67 -1.70 3.46 -1.59
N ILE A 68 -2.97 3.60 -1.22
CA ILE A 68 -3.45 3.29 0.14
C ILE A 68 -3.30 1.79 0.43
N ALA A 69 -3.60 0.92 -0.54
CA ALA A 69 -3.44 -0.53 -0.37
C ALA A 69 -1.98 -0.91 -0.13
N CYS A 70 -1.04 -0.38 -0.93
CA CYS A 70 0.38 -0.64 -0.76
C CYS A 70 0.91 -0.08 0.56
N ALA A 71 0.54 1.15 0.94
CA ALA A 71 0.96 1.76 2.22
C ALA A 71 0.47 0.94 3.42
N ASN A 72 -0.80 0.53 3.40
CA ASN A 72 -1.34 -0.31 4.47
C ASN A 72 -0.67 -1.69 4.52
N HIS A 73 -0.37 -2.28 3.37
CA HIS A 73 0.33 -3.56 3.33
C HIS A 73 1.76 -3.44 3.88
N LEU A 74 2.53 -2.44 3.43
CA LEU A 74 3.87 -2.16 3.93
C LEU A 74 3.89 -1.97 5.45
N ASN A 75 3.04 -1.09 5.97
CA ASN A 75 2.97 -0.80 7.40
C ASN A 75 2.60 -2.04 8.22
N ARG A 76 1.61 -2.82 7.78
CA ARG A 76 1.24 -4.08 8.46
C ARG A 76 2.38 -5.09 8.44
N THR A 77 3.07 -5.23 7.31
CA THR A 77 4.22 -6.13 7.19
C THR A 77 5.34 -5.72 8.13
N ILE A 78 5.73 -4.44 8.16
CA ILE A 78 6.78 -3.94 9.07
C ILE A 78 6.39 -4.19 10.53
N ILE A 79 5.16 -3.84 10.92
CA ILE A 79 4.66 -4.05 12.28
C ILE A 79 4.73 -5.54 12.67
N ASN A 80 4.25 -6.43 11.79
CA ASN A 80 4.27 -7.87 12.04
C ASN A 80 5.70 -8.41 12.17
N LEU A 81 6.63 -7.97 11.32
CA LEU A 81 8.03 -8.37 11.38
C LEU A 81 8.69 -7.93 12.69
N VAL A 82 8.45 -6.70 13.12
CA VAL A 82 8.96 -6.17 14.39
C VAL A 82 8.40 -6.98 15.57
N HIS A 83 7.10 -7.22 15.61
CA HIS A 83 6.48 -8.02 16.67
C HIS A 83 6.96 -9.47 16.71
N ALA A 84 7.21 -10.06 15.55
CA ALA A 84 7.70 -11.43 15.45
C ALA A 84 9.23 -11.54 15.62
N HIS A 85 9.95 -10.43 15.77
CA HIS A 85 11.41 -10.37 15.73
C HIS A 85 12.01 -11.05 14.49
N GLN A 86 11.38 -10.83 13.34
CA GLN A 86 11.77 -11.43 12.06
C GLN A 86 12.25 -10.38 11.06
N LEU A 87 13.22 -10.77 10.24
CA LEU A 87 13.61 -10.00 9.07
C LEU A 87 12.70 -10.34 7.88
N TYR A 88 12.49 -9.37 6.99
CA TYR A 88 11.74 -9.63 5.77
C TYR A 88 12.49 -10.62 4.87
N ASN A 89 11.85 -11.74 4.55
CA ASN A 89 12.43 -12.77 3.69
C ASN A 89 11.93 -12.61 2.26
N TYR A 90 12.79 -12.05 1.40
CA TYR A 90 12.48 -11.80 -0.01
C TYR A 90 12.21 -13.08 -0.80
N SER A 91 12.91 -14.18 -0.50
CA SER A 91 12.72 -15.47 -1.19
C SER A 91 11.34 -16.06 -0.95
N LYS A 92 10.76 -15.85 0.24
CA LYS A 92 9.39 -16.28 0.56
C LYS A 92 8.31 -15.45 -0.15
N ALA A 93 8.61 -14.20 -0.51
CA ALA A 93 7.65 -13.27 -1.10
C ALA A 93 7.44 -13.48 -2.61
N ILE A 94 8.33 -14.24 -3.27
CA ILE A 94 8.29 -14.50 -4.72
C ILE A 94 7.30 -15.63 -5.07
N ASN A 95 7.03 -16.55 -4.13
CA ASN A 95 6.10 -17.67 -4.29
C ASN A 95 4.65 -17.25 -3.98
#